data_AF-A0AAD1K8B5-F1
#
_entry.id   AF-A0AAD1K8B5-F1
#
_cell.length_a   1.000
_cell.length_b   1.000
_cell.length_c   1.000
_cell.angle_alpha   90.00
_cell.angle_beta   90.00
_cell.angle_gamma   90.00
#
_symmetry.space_group_name_H-M   'P 1'
#
loop_
_entity.id
_entity.type
_entity.pdbx_description
1 polymer ?
#
loop_
_entity_poly.entity_id
_entity_poly.type
_entity_poly.pdbx_seq_one_letter_code
_entity_poly.pdbx_strand_id
1 'polypeptide(L)'
;MNKVILSLSLSVSLPLMASEGQTRQDYKCLVETTRASQEIIRVSWDPSKAELYQRQMPGMVLERIGNRGQRHYIREVFECVSRNEEFYSATGRKIDQARKNLD
;
A
#
# COMPACT_ATOMS: atom_id res chain seq x y z
N MET A 1 54.12 -14.76 42.95
CA MET A 1 52.80 -14.40 43.50
C MET A 1 52.07 -13.56 42.47
N ASN A 2 51.25 -14.17 41.61
CA ASN A 2 50.50 -13.46 40.59
C ASN A 2 49.04 -13.38 41.02
N LYS A 3 48.53 -12.17 41.23
CA LYS A 3 47.13 -11.91 41.55
C LYS A 3 46.44 -11.49 40.25
N VAL A 4 45.56 -12.34 39.73
CA VAL A 4 44.69 -12.00 38.58
C VAL A 4 43.37 -11.48 39.17
N ILE A 5 43.10 -10.19 38.97
CA ILE A 5 41.83 -9.57 39.36
C ILE A 5 40.89 -9.69 38.17
N LEU A 6 39.93 -10.61 38.25
CA LEU A 6 38.86 -10.77 37.27
C LEU A 6 37.79 -9.70 37.52
N SER A 7 37.79 -8.65 36.71
CA SER A 7 36.73 -7.65 36.66
C SER A 7 35.54 -8.22 35.87
N LEU A 8 34.40 -8.42 36.55
CA LEU A 8 33.17 -8.94 35.97
C LEU A 8 32.31 -7.76 35.49
N SER A 9 32.37 -7.42 34.21
CA SER A 9 31.53 -6.36 33.61
C SER A 9 30.11 -6.88 33.37
N LEU A 10 29.15 -6.37 34.13
CA LEU A 10 27.73 -6.69 34.01
C LEU A 10 27.09 -5.83 32.89
N SER A 11 27.02 -6.38 31.68
CA SER A 11 26.30 -5.77 30.56
C SER A 11 24.79 -5.95 30.74
N VAL A 12 24.12 -4.87 31.17
CA VAL A 12 22.65 -4.80 31.21
C VAL A 12 22.13 -4.67 29.78
N SER A 13 21.61 -5.76 29.23
CA SER A 13 20.90 -5.78 27.96
C SER A 13 19.46 -5.30 28.19
N LEU A 14 19.14 -4.05 27.86
CA LEU A 14 17.76 -3.59 27.77
C LEU A 14 17.11 -4.20 26.52
N PRO A 15 16.00 -4.95 26.62
CA PRO A 15 15.28 -5.40 25.44
C PRO A 15 14.62 -4.19 24.77
N LEU A 16 15.09 -3.86 23.57
CA LEU A 16 14.40 -2.97 22.64
C LEU A 16 13.04 -3.60 22.30
N MET A 17 11.98 -3.12 22.94
CA MET A 17 10.62 -3.38 22.48
C MET A 17 10.45 -2.61 21.16
N ALA A 18 10.61 -3.32 20.05
CA ALA A 18 10.26 -2.81 18.73
C ALA A 18 8.75 -2.51 18.75
N SER A 19 8.39 -1.24 18.62
CA SER A 19 7.03 -0.85 18.24
C SER A 19 6.71 -1.61 16.95
N GLU A 20 5.67 -2.44 16.96
CA GLU A 20 5.12 -3.06 15.75
C GLU A 20 4.66 -1.93 14.83
N GLY A 21 5.58 -1.44 14.00
CA GLY A 21 5.26 -0.49 12.95
C GLY A 21 4.15 -1.12 12.11
N GLN A 22 2.99 -0.45 12.05
CA GLN A 22 1.83 -0.89 11.28
C GLN A 22 2.28 -1.28 9.87
N THR A 23 2.35 -2.59 9.62
CA THR A 23 2.84 -3.14 8.36
C THR A 23 1.80 -2.80 7.31
N ARG A 24 2.10 -1.82 6.46
CA ARG A 24 1.23 -1.45 5.35
C ARG A 24 1.31 -2.54 4.28
N GLN A 25 0.19 -2.78 3.62
CA GLN A 25 0.06 -3.70 2.50
C GLN A 25 -0.32 -2.95 1.23
N ASP A 26 0.25 -3.38 0.11
CA ASP A 26 -0.05 -2.82 -1.20
C ASP A 26 -1.31 -3.47 -1.78
N TYR A 27 -2.21 -2.62 -2.27
CA TYR A 27 -3.42 -2.99 -2.98
C TYR A 27 -3.43 -2.39 -4.38
N LYS A 28 -4.15 -3.04 -5.28
CA LYS A 28 -4.51 -2.51 -6.59
C LYS A 28 -6.02 -2.43 -6.69
N CYS A 29 -6.53 -1.29 -7.16
CA CYS A 29 -7.95 -1.01 -7.24
C CYS A 29 -8.34 -0.68 -8.67
N LEU A 30 -9.41 -1.32 -9.16
CA LEU A 30 -10.08 -0.97 -10.40
C LEU A 30 -11.08 0.15 -10.10
N VAL A 31 -10.89 1.31 -10.72
CA VAL A 31 -11.66 2.52 -10.45
C VAL A 31 -12.17 3.18 -11.73
N GLU A 32 -13.28 3.89 -11.61
CA GLU A 32 -13.66 4.94 -12.56
C GLU A 32 -13.13 6.28 -12.05
N THR A 33 -12.60 7.09 -12.96
CA THR A 33 -12.17 8.46 -12.65
C THR A 33 -12.85 9.46 -13.57
N THR A 34 -12.75 10.74 -13.25
CA THR A 34 -13.23 11.81 -14.15
C THR A 34 -12.52 11.84 -15.52
N ARG A 35 -11.44 11.06 -15.70
CA ARG A 35 -10.66 11.00 -16.95
C ARG A 35 -10.73 9.66 -17.68
N ALA A 36 -10.93 8.57 -16.96
CA ALA A 36 -10.95 7.24 -17.52
C ALA A 36 -12.16 6.48 -16.97
N SER A 37 -12.90 5.84 -17.87
CA SER A 37 -14.03 4.99 -17.48
C SER A 37 -13.58 3.84 -16.58
N GLN A 38 -12.40 3.26 -16.84
CA GLN A 38 -11.83 2.18 -16.05
C GLN A 38 -10.31 2.26 -16.06
N GLU A 39 -9.69 2.26 -14.89
CA GLU A 39 -8.25 2.17 -14.74
C GLU A 39 -7.83 1.53 -13.41
N ILE A 40 -6.57 1.07 -13.34
CA ILE A 40 -5.99 0.52 -12.13
C ILE A 40 -5.12 1.57 -11.46
N ILE A 41 -5.40 1.83 -10.18
CA ILE A 41 -4.52 2.59 -9.29
C ILE A 41 -3.91 1.68 -8.23
N ARG A 42 -2.78 2.09 -7.66
CA ARG A 42 -2.07 1.37 -6.60
C ARG A 42 -2.09 2.22 -5.35
N VAL A 43 -2.37 1.60 -4.21
CA VAL A 43 -2.42 2.24 -2.90
C VAL A 43 -1.73 1.34 -1.88
N SER A 44 -1.23 1.91 -0.81
CA SER A 44 -0.65 1.16 0.31
C SER A 44 -1.43 1.53 1.56
N TRP A 45 -1.95 0.56 2.30
CA TRP A 45 -2.87 0.78 3.43
C TRP A 45 -2.53 -0.09 4.63
N ASP A 46 -2.99 0.31 5.81
CA ASP A 46 -3.11 -0.60 6.95
C ASP A 46 -4.21 -1.64 6.62
N PRO A 47 -3.89 -2.95 6.59
CA PRO A 47 -4.85 -3.99 6.23
C PRO A 47 -6.13 -3.95 7.10
N SER A 48 -5.99 -3.60 8.38
CA SER A 48 -7.13 -3.50 9.31
C SER A 48 -8.13 -2.39 8.96
N LYS A 49 -7.72 -1.44 8.11
CA LYS A 49 -8.51 -0.29 7.68
C LYS A 49 -8.77 -0.28 6.16
N ALA A 50 -8.31 -1.29 5.42
CA ALA A 50 -8.39 -1.32 3.97
C ALA A 50 -9.83 -1.16 3.46
N GLU A 51 -10.79 -1.85 4.07
CA GLU A 51 -12.20 -1.75 3.70
C GLU A 51 -12.78 -0.34 3.95
N LEU A 52 -12.39 0.29 5.06
CA LEU A 52 -12.78 1.66 5.37
C LEU A 52 -12.20 2.63 4.32
N TYR A 53 -10.92 2.50 3.99
CA TYR A 53 -10.28 3.36 2.99
C TYR A 53 -10.87 3.18 1.60
N GLN A 54 -11.17 1.94 1.20
CA GLN A 54 -11.86 1.66 -0.06
C GLN A 54 -13.22 2.38 -0.14
N ARG A 55 -14.01 2.36 0.94
CA ARG A 55 -15.30 3.07 1.00
C ARG A 55 -15.16 4.60 0.94
N GLN A 56 -14.02 5.15 1.36
CA GLN A 56 -13.74 6.58 1.35
C GLN A 56 -13.13 7.08 0.03
N MET A 57 -12.74 6.17 -0.86
CA MET A 57 -12.08 6.53 -2.13
C MET A 57 -12.94 7.38 -3.08
N PRO A 58 -14.25 7.13 -3.27
CA PRO A 58 -15.07 7.99 -4.12
C PRO A 58 -15.00 9.45 -3.68
N GLY A 59 -14.69 10.35 -4.62
CA GLY A 59 -14.46 11.77 -4.37
C GLY A 59 -13.01 12.15 -4.02
N MET A 60 -12.11 11.19 -3.79
CA MET A 60 -10.69 11.48 -3.56
C MET A 60 -9.99 11.96 -4.84
N VAL A 61 -9.02 12.86 -4.68
CA VAL A 61 -8.20 13.38 -5.78
C VAL A 61 -7.05 12.42 -6.08
N LEU A 62 -6.87 12.09 -7.35
CA LEU A 62 -5.68 11.39 -7.86
C LEU A 62 -4.62 12.42 -8.25
N GLU A 63 -3.59 12.54 -7.41
CA GLU A 63 -2.40 13.30 -7.71
C GLU A 63 -1.52 12.51 -8.70
N ARG A 64 -1.62 12.79 -10.01
CA ARG A 64 -0.63 12.32 -10.98
C ARG A 64 0.40 13.38 -11.28
N ILE A 65 1.65 12.94 -11.39
CA ILE A 65 2.74 13.71 -11.99
C ILE A 65 2.31 14.10 -13.41
N GLY A 66 2.34 15.40 -13.73
CA GLY A 66 1.97 15.93 -15.05
C GLY A 66 0.51 16.41 -15.19
N ASN A 67 -0.30 16.34 -14.14
CA ASN A 67 -1.60 17.03 -14.14
C ASN A 67 -1.36 18.54 -14.05
N ARG A 68 -1.42 19.23 -15.20
CA ARG A 68 -1.32 20.69 -15.37
C ARG A 68 -2.45 21.44 -14.64
N GLY A 69 -2.55 21.32 -13.32
CA GLY A 69 -3.56 21.95 -12.49
C GLY A 69 -4.97 21.34 -12.54
N GLN A 70 -5.21 20.31 -13.37
CA GLN A 70 -6.52 19.64 -13.38
C GLN A 70 -6.61 18.59 -12.27
N ARG A 71 -7.63 18.71 -11.43
CA ARG A 71 -7.94 17.71 -10.40
C ARG A 71 -8.70 16.55 -11.04
N HIS A 72 -8.24 15.32 -10.80
CA HIS A 72 -9.00 14.11 -11.18
C HIS A 72 -9.50 13.45 -9.96
N TYR A 73 -10.76 13.06 -10.01
CA TYR A 73 -11.43 12.45 -8.88
C TYR A 73 -11.75 11.01 -9.21
N ILE A 74 -11.68 10.17 -8.19
CA ILE A 74 -12.24 8.82 -8.22
C ILE A 74 -13.76 8.99 -8.18
N ARG A 75 -14.47 8.44 -9.16
CA ARG A 75 -15.94 8.45 -9.20
C ARG A 75 -16.49 7.21 -8.51
N GLU A 76 -15.91 6.06 -8.80
CA GLU A 76 -16.36 4.77 -8.31
C GLU A 76 -15.16 3.83 -8.12
N VAL A 77 -15.28 2.90 -7.16
CA VAL A 77 -14.34 1.81 -6.95
C VAL A 77 -15.08 0.50 -7.18
N PHE A 78 -14.68 -0.23 -8.21
CA PHE A 78 -15.31 -1.49 -8.57
C PHE A 78 -14.83 -2.64 -7.70
N GLU A 79 -13.51 -2.72 -7.49
CA GLU A 79 -12.88 -3.73 -6.63
C GLU A 79 -11.45 -3.31 -6.25
N CYS A 80 -11.00 -3.77 -5.09
CA CYS A 80 -9.60 -3.71 -4.68
C CYS A 80 -9.15 -5.11 -4.26
N VAL A 81 -7.96 -5.50 -4.68
CA VAL A 81 -7.33 -6.77 -4.30
C VAL A 81 -5.90 -6.50 -3.85
N SER A 82 -5.29 -7.45 -3.13
CA SER A 82 -3.86 -7.35 -2.80
C SER A 82 -3.03 -7.24 -4.08
N ARG A 83 -1.86 -6.58 -4.03
CA ARG A 83 -1.01 -6.36 -5.22
C ARG A 83 -0.79 -7.61 -6.08
N ASN A 84 -0.58 -8.76 -5.44
CA ASN A 84 -0.27 -10.03 -6.08
C ASN A 84 -1.49 -10.90 -6.39
N GLU A 85 -2.68 -10.53 -5.91
CA GLU A 85 -3.92 -11.25 -6.19
C GLU A 85 -4.45 -10.89 -7.58
N GLU A 86 -5.27 -11.76 -8.15
CA GLU A 86 -5.95 -11.49 -9.41
C GLU A 86 -7.29 -10.77 -9.15
N PHE A 87 -7.66 -9.84 -10.04
CA PHE A 87 -8.97 -9.20 -9.98
C PHE A 87 -10.10 -10.23 -10.23
N TYR A 88 -11.22 -10.04 -9.54
CA TYR A 88 -12.41 -10.86 -9.71
C TYR A 88 -13.09 -10.58 -11.05
N SER A 89 -13.14 -9.31 -11.49
CA SER A 89 -13.74 -8.95 -12.77
C SER A 89 -12.84 -9.26 -13.97
N ALA A 90 -13.46 -9.65 -15.08
CA ALA A 90 -12.75 -9.87 -16.34
C ALA A 90 -12.06 -8.59 -16.84
N THR A 91 -12.69 -7.43 -16.61
CA THR A 91 -12.12 -6.12 -16.93
C THR A 91 -10.83 -5.87 -16.13
N GLY A 92 -10.87 -6.05 -14.80
CA GLY A 92 -9.71 -5.86 -13.94
C GLY A 92 -8.55 -6.74 -14.37
N ARG A 93 -8.82 -8.02 -14.65
CA ARG A 93 -7.82 -8.95 -15.19
C ARG A 93 -7.20 -8.46 -16.50
N LYS A 94 -8.04 -8.04 -17.45
CA LYS A 94 -7.59 -7.56 -18.77
C LYS A 94 -6.68 -6.33 -18.66
N ILE A 95 -7.05 -5.34 -17.84
CA ILE A 95 -6.26 -4.11 -17.67
C ILE A 95 -4.96 -4.42 -16.91
N ASP A 96 -4.99 -5.27 -15.87
CA ASP A 96 -3.80 -5.64 -15.10
C ASP A 96 -2.77 -6.38 -15.95
N GLN A 97 -3.22 -7.34 -16.77
CA GLN A 97 -2.37 -8.06 -17.71
C GLN A 97 -1.76 -7.15 -18.77
N ALA A 98 -2.54 -6.21 -19.32
CA ALA A 98 -2.04 -5.26 -20.31
C ALA A 98 -0.92 -4.36 -19.73
N ARG A 99 -0.99 -4.00 -18.45
CA ARG A 99 0.06 -3.20 -17.77
C ARG A 99 1.29 -4.02 -17.42
N LYS A 100 1.14 -5.29 -17.03
CA LYS A 100 2.29 -6.18 -16.76
C LYS A 100 3.19 -6.40 -17.97
N ASN A 101 2.65 -6.26 -19.19
CA ASN A 101 3.42 -6.38 -20.43
C ASN A 101 4.17 -5.09 -20.82
N LEU A 102 4.02 -4.00 -20.06
CA LEU A 102 4.63 -2.69 -20.30
C LEU A 102 5.69 -2.31 -19.26
N ASP A 103 5.73 -3.02 -18.12
CA ASP A 103 6.73 -2.89 -17.05
C ASP A 103 7.90 -3.87 -17.30
#